data_AF-A0A6B3G276-F1
#
_entry.id   AF-A0A6B3G276-F1
#
_cell.length_a   1.000
_cell.length_b   1.000
_cell.length_c   1.000
_cell.angle_alpha   90.00
_cell.angle_beta   90.00
_cell.angle_gamma   90.00
#
_symmetry.space_group_name_H-M   'P 1'
#
loop_
_entity.id
_entity.type
_entity.pdbx_description
1 polymer ?
#
loop_
_entity_poly.entity_id
_entity_poly.type
_entity_poly.pdbx_seq_one_letter_code
_entity_poly.pdbx_strand_id
1 'polypeptide(L)'
;QQPLVVALTQAAGLSIVHETVYESRLGFTSALNQMGAHIQLYRECLGGSDCRFGQRNFLHSAVVSGPTKLQGADLVIPDLRGGFSYLIAAL
;
A
#
# COMPACT_ATOMS: atom_id res chain seq x y z
N GLN A 1 7.73 3.37 7.43
CA GLN A 1 6.64 4.10 6.73
C GLN A 1 5.43 3.21 6.39
N GLN A 2 5.33 1.99 6.93
CA GLN A 2 4.21 1.08 6.72
C GLN A 2 2.88 1.47 7.43
N PRO A 3 2.86 2.19 8.58
CA PRO A 3 1.59 2.46 9.27
C PRO A 3 0.63 3.39 8.51
N LEU A 4 1.16 4.23 7.61
CA LEU A 4 0.36 5.27 6.96
C LEU A 4 -0.69 4.68 6.02
N VAL A 5 -0.35 3.68 5.21
CA VAL A 5 -1.29 3.09 4.25
C VAL A 5 -2.47 2.44 4.97
N VAL A 6 -2.23 1.78 6.11
CA VAL A 6 -3.30 1.20 6.95
C VAL A 6 -4.21 2.30 7.49
N ALA A 7 -3.66 3.41 7.96
CA ALA A 7 -4.48 4.54 8.40
C ALA A 7 -5.34 5.11 7.25
N LEU A 8 -4.79 5.17 6.03
CA LEU A 8 -5.51 5.66 4.85
C LEU A 8 -6.67 4.75 4.43
N THR A 9 -6.61 3.43 4.71
CA THR A 9 -7.77 2.56 4.46
C THR A 9 -8.94 2.89 5.39
N GLN A 10 -8.70 3.54 6.53
CA GLN A 10 -9.70 3.98 7.49
C GLN A 10 -10.16 5.42 7.26
N ALA A 11 -9.41 6.20 6.46
CA ALA A 11 -9.78 7.58 6.13
C ALA A 11 -10.91 7.60 5.09
N ALA A 12 -11.77 8.62 5.15
CA ALA A 12 -12.86 8.78 4.18
C ALA A 12 -12.35 9.43 2.88
N GLY A 13 -12.64 8.78 1.75
CA GLY A 13 -12.33 9.27 0.41
C GLY A 13 -11.16 8.54 -0.25
N LEU A 14 -10.56 9.21 -1.24
CA LEU A 14 -9.45 8.69 -2.03
C LEU A 14 -8.14 9.30 -1.54
N SER A 15 -7.17 8.46 -1.27
CA SER A 15 -5.81 8.85 -0.89
C SER A 15 -4.80 8.32 -1.89
N ILE A 16 -3.78 9.11 -2.19
CA ILE A 16 -2.69 8.72 -3.10
C ILE A 16 -1.40 8.64 -2.29
N VAL A 17 -0.71 7.52 -2.41
CA VAL A 17 0.62 7.30 -1.84
C VAL A 17 1.60 7.10 -2.99
N HIS A 18 2.70 7.84 -2.96
CA HIS A 18 3.76 7.76 -3.95
C HIS A 18 5.08 7.39 -3.24
N GLU A 19 5.68 6.27 -3.62
CA GLU A 19 6.99 5.84 -3.15
C GLU A 19 8.08 6.31 -4.11
N THR A 20 9.01 7.12 -3.60
CA THR A 20 10.00 7.80 -4.44
C THR A 20 11.38 7.14 -4.44
N VAL A 21 11.63 6.18 -3.53
CA VAL A 21 12.98 5.67 -3.21
C VAL A 21 13.11 4.15 -3.41
N TYR A 22 12.13 3.36 -2.95
CA TYR A 22 12.21 1.89 -2.89
C TYR A 22 11.28 1.18 -3.88
N GLU A 23 11.84 0.29 -4.70
CA GLU A 23 11.16 -0.33 -5.84
C GLU A 23 10.04 -1.32 -5.49
N SER A 24 10.09 -1.93 -4.30
CA SER A 24 9.15 -2.97 -3.88
C SER A 24 8.52 -2.68 -2.51
N ARG A 25 8.35 -1.40 -2.16
CA ARG A 25 7.85 -1.03 -0.84
C ARG A 25 6.35 -1.21 -0.66
N LEU A 26 5.59 -1.22 -1.75
CA LEU A 26 4.12 -1.34 -1.74
C LEU A 26 3.63 -2.80 -1.82
N GLY A 27 4.52 -3.80 -1.77
CA GLY A 27 4.14 -5.22 -1.88
C GLY A 27 3.12 -5.70 -0.84
N PHE A 28 3.11 -5.09 0.35
CA PHE A 28 2.17 -5.44 1.44
C PHE A 28 0.71 -5.06 1.14
N THR A 29 0.46 -4.19 0.16
CA THR A 29 -0.89 -3.73 -0.20
C THR A 29 -1.77 -4.87 -0.74
N SER A 30 -1.16 -5.87 -1.37
CA SER A 30 -1.85 -7.07 -1.86
C SER A 30 -2.54 -7.83 -0.73
N ALA A 31 -1.89 -7.90 0.42
CA ALA A 31 -2.38 -8.59 1.59
C ALA A 31 -3.36 -7.72 2.39
N LEU A 32 -3.20 -6.39 2.41
CA LEU A 32 -4.27 -5.49 2.89
C LEU A 32 -5.55 -5.65 2.06
N ASN A 33 -5.44 -5.83 0.74
CA ASN A 33 -6.59 -6.12 -0.11
C ASN A 33 -7.25 -7.48 0.22
N GLN A 34 -6.46 -8.50 0.59
CA GLN A 34 -7.00 -9.78 1.09
C GLN A 34 -7.76 -9.61 2.42
N MET A 35 -7.36 -8.63 3.23
CA MET A 35 -8.08 -8.24 4.45
C MET A 35 -9.30 -7.35 4.18
N GLY A 36 -9.62 -7.03 2.92
CA GLY A 36 -10.80 -6.24 2.53
C GLY A 36 -10.52 -4.76 2.24
N ALA A 37 -9.26 -4.33 2.19
CA ALA A 37 -8.91 -2.99 1.72
C ALA A 37 -9.21 -2.81 0.22
N HIS A 38 -9.35 -1.55 -0.21
CA HIS A 38 -9.44 -1.19 -1.62
C HIS A 38 -8.21 -0.36 -2.02
N ILE A 39 -7.16 -1.05 -2.45
CA ILE A 39 -5.89 -0.45 -2.85
C ILE A 39 -5.54 -0.86 -4.27
N GLN A 40 -5.24 0.11 -5.13
CA GLN A 40 -4.79 -0.14 -6.51
C GLN A 40 -3.41 0.45 -6.74
N LEU A 41 -2.51 -0.33 -7.33
CA LEU A 41 -1.14 0.09 -7.64
C LEU A 41 -1.01 0.58 -9.08
N TYR A 42 -0.16 1.58 -9.27
CA TYR A 42 0.11 2.24 -10.54
C TYR A 42 1.61 2.36 -10.78
N ARG A 43 1.99 2.40 -12.07
CA ARG A 43 3.38 2.63 -12.51
C ARG A 43 3.67 4.09 -12.78
N GLU A 44 2.62 4.90 -12.86
CA GLU A 44 2.68 6.31 -13.09
C GLU A 44 3.00 7.06 -11.80
N CYS A 45 3.70 8.19 -11.93
CA CYS A 45 3.94 9.13 -10.85
C CYS A 45 2.65 9.88 -10.48
N LEU A 46 1.77 9.25 -9.69
CA LEU A 46 0.56 9.90 -9.20
C LEU A 46 0.92 10.92 -8.11
N GLY A 47 0.30 12.10 -8.12
CA GLY A 47 0.61 13.18 -7.17
C GLY A 47 1.63 14.23 -7.66
N GLY A 48 2.07 14.14 -8.93
CA GLY A 48 2.82 15.21 -9.60
C GLY A 48 4.27 15.39 -9.18
N SER A 49 4.77 14.54 -8.27
CA SER A 49 6.19 14.52 -7.86
C SER A 49 6.96 13.50 -8.69
N ASP A 50 8.15 13.87 -9.15
CA ASP A 50 9.07 12.91 -9.77
C ASP A 50 9.65 11.95 -8.73
N CYS A 51 9.83 10.69 -9.12
CA CYS A 51 10.55 9.69 -8.33
C CYS A 51 11.80 9.20 -9.05
N ARG A 52 12.67 8.54 -8.29
CA ARG A 52 13.87 7.87 -8.82
C ARG A 52 13.57 6.83 -9.91
N PHE A 53 12.34 6.33 -9.96
CA PHE A 53 11.93 5.34 -10.95
C PHE A 53 11.62 5.98 -12.31
N GLY A 54 11.24 7.25 -12.38
CA GLY A 54 11.08 7.98 -13.65
C GLY A 54 10.25 7.21 -14.69
N GLN A 55 9.07 6.71 -14.30
CA GLN A 55 8.19 5.87 -15.12
C GLN A 55 8.79 4.54 -15.60
N ARG A 56 9.91 4.08 -15.03
CA ARG A 56 10.36 2.70 -15.18
C ARG A 56 9.28 1.78 -14.60
N ASN A 57 9.13 0.58 -15.17
CA ASN A 57 8.05 -0.40 -14.96
C ASN A 57 7.87 -0.93 -13.51
N PHE A 58 7.90 -0.08 -12.50
CA PHE A 58 7.76 -0.37 -11.08
C PHE A 58 6.41 0.12 -10.56
N LEU A 59 5.81 -0.64 -9.64
CA LEU A 59 4.57 -0.25 -8.97
C LEU A 59 4.90 0.62 -7.76
N HIS A 60 4.97 1.93 -7.98
CA HIS A 60 5.45 2.89 -6.99
C HIS A 60 4.40 3.93 -6.58
N SER A 61 3.20 3.86 -7.13
CA SER A 61 2.05 4.65 -6.68
C SER A 61 0.92 3.73 -6.22
N ALA A 62 0.19 4.13 -5.19
CA ALA A 62 -1.00 3.45 -4.69
C ALA A 62 -2.15 4.44 -4.53
N VAL A 63 -3.34 4.07 -5.02
CA VAL A 63 -4.60 4.74 -4.70
C VAL A 63 -5.32 3.89 -3.68
N VAL A 64 -5.68 4.50 -2.55
CA VAL A 64 -6.39 3.86 -1.43
C VAL A 64 -7.77 4.48 -1.32
N SER A 65 -8.80 3.64 -1.36
CA SER A 65 -10.19 4.06 -1.16
C SER A 65 -10.66 3.60 0.22
N GLY A 66 -11.05 4.57 1.06
CA GLY A 66 -11.60 4.31 2.39
C GLY A 66 -12.90 5.09 2.66
N PRO A 67 -13.56 4.81 3.80
CA PRO A 67 -13.13 3.86 4.82
C PRO A 67 -13.46 2.41 4.44
N THR A 68 -12.64 1.46 4.86
CA THR A 68 -12.84 0.02 4.69
C THR A 68 -12.58 -0.71 6.00
N LYS A 69 -13.51 -1.59 6.39
CA LYS A 69 -13.32 -2.46 7.56
C LYS A 69 -12.41 -3.61 7.19
N LEU A 70 -11.22 -3.63 7.79
CA LEU A 70 -10.29 -4.73 7.61
C LEU A 70 -10.74 -5.94 8.44
N GLN A 71 -10.49 -7.14 7.91
CA GLN A 71 -10.79 -8.41 8.55
C GLN A 71 -9.50 -9.24 8.64
N GLY A 72 -9.39 -10.06 9.69
CA GLY A 72 -8.28 -11.00 9.81
C GLY A 72 -8.26 -11.96 8.61
N ALA A 73 -7.08 -12.13 8.01
CA ALA A 73 -6.85 -13.03 6.89
C ALA A 73 -5.57 -13.84 7.12
N ASP A 74 -5.56 -15.09 6.65
CA ASP A 74 -4.35 -15.91 6.62
C ASP A 74 -3.44 -15.44 5.48
N LEU A 75 -2.36 -14.75 5.84
CA LEU A 75 -1.45 -14.11 4.90
C LEU A 75 -0.13 -14.88 4.82
N VAL A 76 0.19 -15.39 3.63
CA VAL A 76 1.51 -15.96 3.34
C VAL A 76 2.44 -14.81 2.97
N ILE A 77 3.37 -14.51 3.88
CA ILE A 77 4.33 -13.42 3.70
C ILE A 77 5.59 -14.00 3.03
N PRO A 78 5.90 -13.65 1.77
CA PRO A 78 7.05 -14.23 1.08
C PRO A 78 8.41 -13.68 1.57
N ASP A 79 8.45 -12.57 2.31
CA ASP A 79 9.70 -11.99 2.84
C ASP A 79 9.49 -11.22 4.16
N LEU A 80 10.33 -11.52 5.16
CA LEU A 80 10.32 -11.00 6.53
C LEU A 80 10.50 -9.47 6.61
N ARG A 81 11.06 -8.83 5.57
CA ARG A 81 11.23 -7.36 5.52
C ARG A 81 9.92 -6.58 5.34
N GLY A 82 8.84 -7.24 4.90
CA GLY A 82 7.47 -6.68 4.88
C GLY A 82 6.69 -6.85 6.18
N GLY A 83 7.24 -7.61 7.15
CA GLY A 83 6.51 -8.29 8.22
C GLY A 83 5.81 -7.41 9.26
N PHE A 84 6.20 -6.16 9.45
CA PHE A 84 5.59 -5.30 10.48
C PHE A 84 4.23 -4.69 10.10
N SER A 85 3.90 -4.65 8.81
CA SER A 85 2.66 -4.04 8.32
C SER A 85 1.41 -4.85 8.66
N TYR A 86 1.56 -6.17 8.76
CA TYR A 86 0.43 -7.10 8.97
C TYR A 86 -0.06 -7.14 10.41
N LEU A 87 0.83 -6.91 11.37
CA LEU A 87 0.45 -6.86 12.78
C LEU A 87 -0.52 -5.71 13.10
N ILE A 88 -0.45 -4.59 12.37
CA ILE A 88 -1.31 -3.43 12.61
C ILE A 88 -2.68 -3.62 11.96
N ALA A 89 -2.77 -4.35 10.84
CA ALA A 89 -4.03 -4.56 10.14
C ALA A 89 -4.98 -5.55 10.85
N ALA A 90 -4.43 -6.38 11.76
CA ALA A 90 -5.20 -7.36 12.54
C ALA A 90 -5.70 -6.82 13.90
N LEU A 91 -5.38 -5.57 14.25
CA LEU A 91 -5.76 -4.89 15.50
C LEU A 91 -7.02 -4.04 15.34
#